data_AF-A0A958W698-F1
#
_entry.id   AF-A0A958W698-F1
#
_cell.length_a   1.000
_cell.length_b   1.000
_cell.length_c   1.000
_cell.angle_alpha   90.00
_cell.angle_beta   90.00
_cell.angle_gamma   90.00
#
_symmetry.space_group_name_H-M   'P 1'
#
loop_
_entity.id
_entity.type
_entity.pdbx_description
1 polymer ?
#
loop_
_entity_poly.entity_id
_entity_poly.type
_entity_poly.pdbx_seq_one_letter_code
_entity_poly.pdbx_strand_id
1 'polypeptide(L)'
;MKNGMKPQNKGSKQLFKNPILEKLSRTHIAVPLIIFFVYSSGLIYWNVTHTSLSVGLSILMFIVGLLSFTWVEYLVHRYLFHMKTYTEVREKLQYTMHGVHHEFPKDKSRLAMPPLLSITISTLLLFLFRLVLGDLVFSFLPGFLVGYALYLAIHYMVHAYQPPKNILKFLWINHSIHHYKDGDGAYGVSSPLWDYVYGTRTPLSHKEKDRTPVSS
;
A
#
# COMPACT_ATOMS: atom_id res chain seq x y z
N MET A 1 11.66 11.74 -3.50
CA MET A 1 12.29 11.86 -2.16
C MET A 1 13.45 12.86 -2.23
N LYS A 2 13.95 13.40 -1.10
CA LYS A 2 15.25 14.09 -1.11
C LYS A 2 16.27 13.13 -1.74
N ASN A 3 16.85 13.51 -2.87
CA ASN A 3 17.87 12.71 -3.54
C ASN A 3 18.92 12.27 -2.51
N GLY A 4 19.06 10.96 -2.28
CA GLY A 4 20.10 10.41 -1.40
C GLY A 4 19.68 10.01 0.03
N MET A 5 18.38 9.82 0.35
CA MET A 5 17.99 9.19 1.62
C MET A 5 18.48 7.73 1.66
N LYS A 6 19.50 7.45 2.46
CA LYS A 6 20.07 6.09 2.62
C LYS A 6 19.26 5.30 3.65
N PRO A 7 18.80 4.08 3.33
CA PRO A 7 18.11 3.23 4.29
C PRO A 7 18.98 2.85 5.49
N GLN A 8 18.40 2.93 6.69
CA GLN A 8 18.98 2.55 7.97
C GLN A 8 18.28 1.29 8.49
N ASN A 9 19.01 0.18 8.56
CA ASN A 9 18.45 -1.12 8.94
C ASN A 9 18.24 -1.32 10.45
N LYS A 10 18.49 -0.27 11.26
CA LYS A 10 18.31 -0.26 12.72
C LYS A 10 17.74 1.10 13.16
N GLY A 11 16.95 1.09 14.23
CA GLY A 11 16.43 2.31 14.84
C GLY A 11 15.02 2.70 14.37
N SER A 12 14.63 3.93 14.73
CA SER A 12 13.34 4.56 14.46
C SER A 12 13.50 6.08 14.61
N LYS A 13 12.57 6.87 14.07
CA LYS A 13 12.54 8.33 14.21
C LYS A 13 11.29 8.77 14.97
N GLN A 14 11.46 9.77 15.83
CA GLN A 14 10.32 10.46 16.44
C GLN A 14 9.66 11.34 15.37
N LEU A 15 8.37 11.13 15.13
CA LEU A 15 7.61 11.93 14.15
C LEU A 15 6.89 13.09 14.81
N PHE A 16 6.43 12.91 16.05
CA PHE A 16 5.64 13.90 16.76
C PHE A 16 6.25 14.22 18.13
N LYS A 17 6.30 15.51 18.47
CA LYS A 17 6.65 15.97 19.82
C LYS A 17 5.58 15.56 20.84
N ASN A 18 4.32 15.47 20.42
CA ASN A 18 3.21 15.03 21.26
C ASN A 18 3.32 13.51 21.51
N PRO A 19 3.35 13.05 22.77
CA PRO A 19 3.58 11.64 23.11
C PRO A 19 2.41 10.73 22.70
N ILE A 20 1.18 11.24 22.68
CA ILE A 20 0.00 10.48 22.26
C ILE A 20 0.05 10.24 20.75
N LEU A 21 0.32 11.28 19.96
CA LEU A 21 0.47 11.16 18.50
C LEU A 21 1.64 10.24 18.12
N GLU A 22 2.75 10.35 18.83
CA GLU A 22 3.90 9.47 18.65
C GLU A 22 3.55 8.00 18.93
N LYS A 23 2.82 7.72 20.02
CA LYS A 23 2.35 6.36 20.33
C LYS A 23 1.37 5.83 19.27
N LEU A 24 0.42 6.66 18.82
CA LEU A 24 -0.55 6.29 17.79
C LEU A 24 0.08 6.05 16.41
N SER A 25 1.26 6.64 16.16
CA SER A 25 2.00 6.42 14.93
C SER A 25 2.73 5.06 14.88
N ARG A 26 2.68 4.27 15.96
CA ARG A 26 3.25 2.93 16.06
C ARG A 26 2.15 1.88 16.13
N THR A 27 2.14 0.97 15.17
CA THR A 27 1.09 -0.03 14.99
C THR A 27 1.69 -1.41 14.75
N HIS A 28 1.28 -2.40 15.55
CA HIS A 28 1.60 -3.79 15.27
C HIS A 28 0.76 -4.30 14.10
N ILE A 29 1.37 -4.97 13.11
CA ILE A 29 0.71 -5.38 11.86
C ILE A 29 -0.57 -6.18 12.05
N ALA A 30 -0.66 -7.02 13.08
CA ALA A 30 -1.86 -7.81 13.35
C ALA A 30 -3.11 -6.96 13.57
N VAL A 31 -2.97 -5.76 14.14
CA VAL A 31 -4.11 -4.88 14.48
C VAL A 31 -4.89 -4.47 13.22
N PRO A 32 -4.29 -3.79 12.20
CA PRO A 32 -5.02 -3.45 10.99
C PRO A 32 -5.50 -4.68 10.22
N LEU A 33 -4.74 -5.78 10.18
CA LEU A 33 -5.18 -7.00 9.49
C LEU A 33 -6.48 -7.54 10.09
N ILE A 34 -6.55 -7.70 11.41
CA ILE A 34 -7.76 -8.17 12.10
C ILE A 34 -8.92 -7.20 11.84
N ILE A 35 -8.70 -5.89 11.99
CA ILE A 35 -9.72 -4.87 11.76
C ILE A 35 -10.32 -4.99 10.36
N PHE A 36 -9.49 -5.07 9.31
CA PHE A 36 -9.99 -5.07 7.93
C PHE A 36 -10.63 -6.40 7.52
N PHE A 37 -10.15 -7.54 8.03
CA PHE A 37 -10.84 -8.82 7.81
C PHE A 37 -12.18 -8.89 8.54
N VAL A 38 -12.27 -8.36 9.77
CA VAL A 38 -13.54 -8.28 10.51
C VAL A 38 -14.51 -7.31 9.85
N TYR A 39 -14.04 -6.12 9.46
CA TYR A 39 -14.87 -5.13 8.77
C TYR A 39 -15.39 -5.69 7.43
N SER A 40 -14.51 -6.29 6.62
CA SER A 40 -14.91 -6.93 5.36
C SER A 40 -15.94 -8.03 5.59
N SER A 41 -15.73 -8.89 6.59
CA SER A 41 -16.70 -9.94 6.96
C SER A 41 -18.06 -9.38 7.35
N GLY A 42 -18.09 -8.27 8.12
CA GLY A 42 -19.33 -7.60 8.50
C GLY A 42 -20.09 -7.02 7.30
N LEU A 43 -19.37 -6.44 6.33
CA LEU A 43 -19.98 -5.94 5.09
C LEU A 43 -20.51 -7.07 4.20
N ILE A 44 -19.78 -8.19 4.11
CA ILE A 44 -20.26 -9.39 3.39
C ILE A 44 -21.50 -9.97 4.07
N TYR A 45 -21.51 -10.05 5.40
CA TYR A 45 -22.69 -10.47 6.16
C TYR A 45 -23.89 -9.57 5.86
N TRP A 46 -23.70 -8.25 5.87
CA TRP A 46 -24.73 -7.29 5.50
C TRP A 46 -25.23 -7.52 4.08
N ASN A 47 -24.31 -7.71 3.11
CA ASN A 47 -24.64 -8.02 1.73
C ASN A 47 -25.59 -9.23 1.62
N VAL A 48 -25.24 -10.33 2.28
CA VAL A 48 -25.99 -11.58 2.23
C VAL A 48 -27.38 -11.48 2.89
N THR A 49 -27.53 -10.64 3.91
CA THR A 49 -28.74 -10.60 4.74
C THR A 49 -29.68 -9.44 4.44
N HIS A 50 -29.18 -8.35 3.85
CA HIS A 50 -29.92 -7.09 3.69
C HIS A 50 -29.94 -6.56 2.25
N THR A 51 -29.37 -7.29 1.29
CA THR A 51 -29.42 -6.90 -0.13
C THR A 51 -30.02 -8.02 -0.98
N SER A 52 -30.43 -7.68 -2.20
CA SER A 52 -30.97 -8.63 -3.18
C SER A 52 -29.91 -9.13 -4.18
N LEU A 53 -28.62 -8.91 -3.90
CA LEU A 53 -27.56 -9.22 -4.84
C LEU A 53 -27.35 -10.74 -4.98
N SER A 54 -27.19 -11.21 -6.21
CA SER A 54 -26.86 -12.61 -6.45
C SER A 54 -25.45 -12.93 -5.95
N VAL A 55 -25.22 -14.20 -5.60
CA VAL A 55 -23.89 -14.68 -5.16
C VAL A 55 -22.83 -14.41 -6.23
N GLY A 56 -23.15 -14.69 -7.50
CA GLY A 56 -22.23 -14.46 -8.62
C GLY A 56 -21.84 -12.99 -8.78
N LEU A 57 -22.81 -12.08 -8.72
CA LEU A 57 -22.53 -10.64 -8.78
C LEU A 57 -21.74 -10.16 -7.56
N SER A 58 -22.02 -10.71 -6.39
CA SER A 58 -21.29 -10.38 -5.15
C SER A 58 -19.82 -10.80 -5.25
N ILE A 59 -19.54 -12.02 -5.74
CA ILE A 59 -18.17 -12.50 -5.98
C ILE A 59 -17.45 -11.63 -7.01
N LEU A 60 -18.12 -11.31 -8.12
CA LEU A 60 -17.55 -10.44 -9.17
C LEU A 60 -17.18 -9.07 -8.59
N MET A 61 -18.10 -8.42 -7.89
CA MET A 61 -17.86 -7.10 -7.30
C MET A 61 -16.77 -7.13 -6.24
N PHE A 62 -16.66 -8.21 -5.46
CA PHE A 62 -15.56 -8.41 -4.52
C PHE A 62 -14.20 -8.47 -5.26
N ILE A 63 -14.11 -9.24 -6.34
CA ILE A 63 -12.88 -9.32 -7.15
C ILE A 63 -12.54 -7.96 -7.77
N VAL A 64 -13.55 -7.25 -8.30
CA VAL A 64 -13.37 -5.89 -8.84
C VAL A 64 -12.87 -4.94 -7.76
N GLY A 65 -13.40 -5.02 -6.54
CA GLY A 65 -12.92 -4.23 -5.39
C GLY A 65 -11.47 -4.51 -5.05
N LEU A 66 -11.10 -5.79 -4.99
CA LEU A 66 -9.73 -6.22 -4.71
C LEU A 66 -8.75 -5.72 -5.78
N LEU A 67 -9.09 -5.90 -7.06
CA LEU A 67 -8.27 -5.41 -8.18
C LEU A 67 -8.18 -3.88 -8.17
N SER A 68 -9.29 -3.19 -7.89
CA SER A 68 -9.32 -1.73 -7.77
C SER A 68 -8.40 -1.24 -6.66
N PHE A 69 -8.33 -1.94 -5.53
CA PHE A 69 -7.35 -1.61 -4.48
C PHE A 69 -5.92 -1.70 -4.99
N THR A 70 -5.53 -2.75 -5.74
CA THR A 70 -4.15 -2.85 -6.25
C THR A 70 -3.78 -1.68 -7.18
N TRP A 71 -4.77 -1.12 -7.89
CA TRP A 71 -4.57 0.08 -8.70
C TRP A 71 -4.41 1.33 -7.83
N VAL A 72 -5.25 1.49 -6.81
CA VAL A 72 -5.15 2.59 -5.84
C VAL A 72 -3.83 2.52 -5.08
N GLU A 73 -3.37 1.35 -4.68
CA GLU A 73 -2.05 1.11 -4.09
C GLU A 73 -0.96 1.73 -4.98
N TYR A 74 -0.94 1.36 -6.27
CA TYR A 74 0.04 1.87 -7.20
C TYR A 74 0.00 3.40 -7.31
N LEU A 75 -1.20 3.98 -7.47
CA LEU A 75 -1.37 5.43 -7.61
C LEU A 75 -0.96 6.19 -6.35
N VAL A 76 -1.40 5.73 -5.19
CA VAL A 76 -1.06 6.34 -3.90
C VAL A 76 0.45 6.23 -3.65
N HIS A 77 1.03 5.07 -3.91
CA HIS A 77 2.46 4.87 -3.69
C HIS A 77 3.28 5.79 -4.61
N ARG A 78 2.95 5.84 -5.90
CA ARG A 78 3.67 6.67 -6.87
C ARG A 78 3.47 8.16 -6.65
N TYR A 79 2.22 8.62 -6.53
CA TYR A 79 1.90 10.05 -6.62
C TYR A 79 1.73 10.74 -5.27
N LEU A 80 1.38 10.01 -4.20
CA LEU A 80 1.22 10.57 -2.86
C LEU A 80 2.43 10.28 -1.98
N PHE A 81 2.82 9.01 -1.86
CA PHE A 81 3.95 8.61 -1.02
C PHE A 81 5.30 9.03 -1.60
N HIS A 82 5.42 9.12 -2.93
CA HIS A 82 6.59 9.65 -3.63
C HIS A 82 6.35 11.02 -4.28
N MET A 83 5.41 11.80 -3.74
CA MET A 83 5.13 13.14 -4.25
C MET A 83 6.38 14.05 -4.24
N LYS A 84 6.50 14.94 -5.23
CA LYS A 84 7.56 15.95 -5.25
C LYS A 84 7.41 16.91 -4.05
N THR A 85 8.54 17.25 -3.43
CA THR A 85 8.62 18.07 -2.22
C THR A 85 9.30 19.39 -2.56
N TYR A 86 8.52 20.43 -2.88
CA TYR A 86 9.01 21.78 -3.21
C TYR A 86 8.61 22.84 -2.16
N THR A 87 7.93 22.40 -1.08
CA THR A 87 7.64 23.21 0.11
C THR A 87 7.91 22.39 1.36
N GLU A 88 8.21 23.05 2.48
CA GLU A 88 8.44 22.39 3.77
C GLU A 88 7.23 21.56 4.23
N VAL A 89 6.01 22.05 3.98
CA VAL A 89 4.77 21.34 4.32
C VAL A 89 4.68 20.01 3.56
N ARG A 90 4.97 20.02 2.25
CA ARG A 90 4.99 18.80 1.43
C ARG A 90 6.10 17.87 1.87
N GLU A 91 7.29 18.39 2.16
CA GLU A 91 8.40 17.58 2.66
C GLU A 91 8.02 16.85 3.95
N LYS A 92 7.45 17.57 4.93
CA LYS A 92 7.01 16.98 6.20
C LYS A 92 5.91 15.94 5.99
N LEU A 93 4.90 16.26 5.18
CA LEU A 93 3.79 15.34 4.91
C LEU A 93 4.27 14.05 4.22
N GLN A 94 5.06 14.17 3.14
CA GLN A 94 5.63 13.03 2.43
C GLN A 94 6.51 12.19 3.36
N TYR A 95 7.33 12.85 4.19
CA TYR A 95 8.20 12.17 5.12
C TYR A 95 7.40 11.38 6.18
N THR A 96 6.35 11.97 6.76
CA THR A 96 5.48 11.30 7.73
C THR A 96 4.71 10.15 7.11
N MET A 97 4.23 10.27 5.87
CA MET A 97 3.46 9.21 5.21
C MET A 97 4.32 8.03 4.76
N HIS A 98 5.52 8.29 4.24
CA HIS A 98 6.33 7.24 3.62
C HIS A 98 7.85 7.44 3.70
N GLY A 99 8.35 8.67 3.79
CA GLY A 99 9.81 8.92 3.90
C GLY A 99 10.46 8.25 5.11
N VAL A 100 9.80 8.27 6.28
CA VAL A 100 10.29 7.57 7.49
C VAL A 100 10.44 6.06 7.26
N HIS A 101 9.58 5.47 6.44
CA HIS A 101 9.66 4.06 6.08
C HIS A 101 10.87 3.78 5.18
N HIS A 102 11.15 4.65 4.21
CA HIS A 102 12.37 4.52 3.40
C HIS A 102 13.66 4.75 4.19
N GLU A 103 13.63 5.65 5.17
CA GLU A 103 14.78 5.86 6.07
C GLU A 103 14.96 4.68 7.02
N PHE A 104 13.89 4.09 7.56
CA PHE A 104 13.93 2.97 8.51
C PHE A 104 13.07 1.78 8.06
N PRO A 105 13.42 1.07 6.98
CA PRO A 105 12.57 0.02 6.41
C PRO A 105 12.36 -1.18 7.35
N LYS A 106 13.26 -1.35 8.33
CA LYS A 106 13.18 -2.42 9.33
C LYS A 106 12.42 -2.02 10.60
N ASP A 107 11.94 -0.78 10.72
CA ASP A 107 11.03 -0.40 11.82
C ASP A 107 9.63 -0.97 11.56
N LYS A 108 9.41 -2.15 12.12
CA LYS A 108 8.15 -2.91 12.01
C LYS A 108 6.95 -2.17 12.58
N SER A 109 7.15 -1.20 13.48
CA SER A 109 6.07 -0.49 14.14
C SER A 109 5.50 0.66 13.30
N ARG A 110 6.19 1.08 12.23
CA ARG A 110 5.82 2.25 11.41
C ARG A 110 5.52 1.91 9.94
N LEU A 111 5.22 0.64 9.67
CA LEU A 111 4.87 0.16 8.33
C LEU A 111 3.41 0.42 7.97
N ALA A 112 2.51 0.22 8.92
CA ALA A 112 1.08 0.37 8.70
C ALA A 112 0.60 1.78 9.08
N MET A 113 -0.38 2.29 8.34
CA MET A 113 -1.12 3.49 8.72
C MET A 113 -1.79 3.28 10.10
N PRO A 114 -1.89 4.32 10.94
CA PRO A 114 -2.61 4.22 12.21
C PRO A 114 -4.03 3.64 12.03
N PRO A 115 -4.46 2.66 12.85
CA PRO A 115 -5.74 1.98 12.69
C PRO A 115 -6.94 2.93 12.71
N LEU A 116 -6.94 3.92 13.61
CA LEU A 116 -8.03 4.88 13.72
C LEU A 116 -8.22 5.69 12.43
N LEU A 117 -7.12 6.14 11.82
CA LEU A 117 -7.16 6.86 10.55
C LEU A 117 -7.67 5.94 9.44
N SER A 118 -7.17 4.70 9.40
CA SER A 118 -7.53 3.75 8.35
C SER A 118 -9.01 3.34 8.42
N ILE A 119 -9.56 3.13 9.62
CA ILE A 119 -11.00 2.89 9.84
C ILE A 119 -11.81 4.09 9.38
N THR A 120 -11.41 5.31 9.78
CA THR A 120 -12.12 6.55 9.42
C THR A 120 -12.21 6.70 7.91
N ILE A 121 -11.09 6.52 7.18
CA ILE A 121 -11.07 6.57 5.72
C ILE A 121 -11.96 5.48 5.12
N SER A 122 -11.89 4.25 5.65
CA SER A 122 -12.69 3.12 5.14
C SER A 122 -14.19 3.36 5.31
N THR A 123 -14.62 3.93 6.43
CA THR A 123 -16.01 4.29 6.68
C THR A 123 -16.47 5.45 5.80
N LEU A 124 -15.62 6.45 5.56
CA LEU A 124 -15.94 7.51 4.59
C LEU A 124 -16.08 6.97 3.16
N LEU A 125 -15.21 6.04 2.77
CA LEU A 125 -15.30 5.33 1.49
C LEU A 125 -16.57 4.49 1.41
N LEU A 126 -17.02 3.86 2.48
CA LEU A 126 -18.32 3.16 2.52
C LEU A 126 -19.45 4.11 2.16
N PHE A 127 -19.54 5.28 2.81
CA PHE A 127 -20.59 6.24 2.50
C PHE A 127 -20.49 6.77 1.06
N LEU A 128 -19.28 7.13 0.61
CA LEU A 128 -19.07 7.62 -0.74
C LEU A 128 -19.44 6.58 -1.80
N PHE A 129 -18.95 5.35 -1.65
CA PHE A 129 -19.26 4.27 -2.58
C PHE A 129 -20.71 3.81 -2.48
N ARG A 130 -21.35 3.92 -1.31
CA ARG A 130 -22.79 3.69 -1.18
C ARG A 130 -23.60 4.65 -2.05
N LEU A 131 -23.19 5.92 -2.14
CA LEU A 131 -23.85 6.92 -2.99
C LEU A 131 -23.72 6.60 -4.48
N VAL A 132 -22.57 6.05 -4.92
CA VAL A 132 -22.28 5.82 -6.33
C VAL A 132 -22.70 4.43 -6.80
N LEU A 133 -22.45 3.40 -5.99
CA LEU A 133 -22.59 1.99 -6.36
C LEU A 133 -23.88 1.35 -5.84
N GLY A 134 -24.64 2.04 -4.99
CA GLY A 134 -25.81 1.43 -4.35
C GLY A 134 -25.40 0.21 -3.53
N ASP A 135 -26.16 -0.89 -3.60
CA ASP A 135 -25.94 -2.06 -2.73
C ASP A 135 -24.66 -2.81 -3.10
N LEU A 136 -24.14 -2.60 -4.32
CA LEU A 136 -22.91 -3.23 -4.79
C LEU A 136 -21.70 -2.89 -3.90
N VAL A 137 -21.76 -1.78 -3.14
CA VAL A 137 -20.71 -1.40 -2.18
C VAL A 137 -20.47 -2.49 -1.14
N PHE A 138 -21.50 -3.22 -0.71
CA PHE A 138 -21.39 -4.26 0.31
C PHE A 138 -20.70 -5.52 -0.20
N SER A 139 -20.47 -5.62 -1.51
CA SER A 139 -19.61 -6.63 -2.14
C SER A 139 -18.26 -6.05 -2.58
N PHE A 140 -18.25 -4.84 -3.15
CA PHE A 140 -17.06 -4.16 -3.65
C PHE A 140 -16.09 -3.74 -2.53
N LEU A 141 -16.57 -3.01 -1.53
CA LEU A 141 -15.72 -2.50 -0.46
C LEU A 141 -15.04 -3.61 0.36
N PRO A 142 -15.70 -4.73 0.73
CA PRO A 142 -14.99 -5.84 1.36
C PRO A 142 -13.81 -6.34 0.52
N GLY A 143 -13.97 -6.47 -0.80
CA GLY A 143 -12.88 -6.84 -1.70
C GLY A 143 -11.73 -5.83 -1.67
N PHE A 144 -12.06 -4.55 -1.71
CA PHE A 144 -11.10 -3.46 -1.62
C PHE A 144 -10.32 -3.46 -0.29
N LEU A 145 -11.02 -3.65 0.84
CA LEU A 145 -10.41 -3.71 2.18
C LEU A 145 -9.56 -4.97 2.38
N VAL A 146 -9.97 -6.11 1.83
CA VAL A 146 -9.14 -7.32 1.80
C VAL A 146 -7.90 -7.09 0.95
N GLY A 147 -8.02 -6.43 -0.21
CA GLY A 147 -6.88 -5.99 -1.00
C GLY A 147 -5.89 -5.16 -0.17
N TYR A 148 -6.39 -4.17 0.59
CA TYR A 148 -5.56 -3.36 1.49
C TYR A 148 -4.88 -4.18 2.58
N ALA A 149 -5.60 -5.10 3.23
CA ALA A 149 -5.03 -5.98 4.24
C ALA A 149 -3.93 -6.89 3.65
N LEU A 150 -4.14 -7.45 2.46
CA LEU A 150 -3.13 -8.26 1.77
C LEU A 150 -1.90 -7.44 1.39
N TYR A 151 -2.07 -6.22 0.90
CA TYR A 151 -0.96 -5.29 0.68
C TYR A 151 -0.16 -5.05 1.96
N LEU A 152 -0.82 -4.73 3.08
CA LEU A 152 -0.14 -4.51 4.36
C LEU A 152 0.63 -5.76 4.81
N ALA A 153 0.03 -6.95 4.66
CA ALA A 153 0.67 -8.20 5.00
C ALA A 153 1.91 -8.45 4.12
N ILE A 154 1.80 -8.29 2.79
CA ILE A 154 2.91 -8.46 1.86
C ILE A 154 4.02 -7.45 2.16
N HIS A 155 3.67 -6.17 2.31
CA HIS A 155 4.61 -5.10 2.61
C HIS A 155 5.36 -5.34 3.92
N TYR A 156 4.67 -5.81 4.95
CA TYR A 156 5.30 -6.24 6.19
C TYR A 156 6.23 -7.42 5.96
N MET A 157 5.79 -8.45 5.23
CA MET A 157 6.57 -9.66 5.02
C MET A 157 7.88 -9.41 4.27
N VAL A 158 7.85 -8.59 3.21
CA VAL A 158 9.05 -8.26 2.41
C VAL A 158 10.13 -7.55 3.24
N HIS A 159 9.73 -6.84 4.30
CA HIS A 159 10.64 -6.17 5.22
C HIS A 159 11.02 -7.00 6.44
N ALA A 160 10.12 -7.86 6.92
CA ALA A 160 10.28 -8.57 8.19
C ALA A 160 10.90 -9.97 8.07
N TYR A 161 10.80 -10.63 6.91
CA TYR A 161 11.20 -12.02 6.72
C TYR A 161 12.15 -12.21 5.53
N GLN A 162 12.84 -13.35 5.52
CA GLN A 162 13.63 -13.79 4.38
C GLN A 162 12.72 -14.12 3.18
N PRO A 163 13.19 -13.89 1.94
CA PRO A 163 12.42 -14.22 0.75
C PRO A 163 12.13 -15.73 0.67
N PRO A 164 10.93 -16.12 0.24
CA PRO A 164 10.62 -17.52 0.01
C PRO A 164 11.44 -18.09 -1.16
N LYS A 165 11.56 -19.43 -1.24
CA LYS A 165 12.26 -20.13 -2.33
C LYS A 165 11.34 -20.47 -3.52
N ASN A 166 10.29 -19.69 -3.75
CA ASN A 166 9.31 -19.91 -4.80
C ASN A 166 9.11 -18.63 -5.63
N ILE A 167 8.10 -18.64 -6.53
CA ILE A 167 7.81 -17.51 -7.42
C ILE A 167 7.60 -16.20 -6.64
N LEU A 168 7.01 -16.21 -5.45
CA LEU A 168 6.72 -15.01 -4.66
C LEU A 168 7.96 -14.22 -4.24
N LYS A 169 9.16 -14.81 -4.37
CA LYS A 169 10.44 -14.10 -4.18
C LYS A 169 10.52 -12.82 -5.00
N PHE A 170 9.84 -12.73 -6.15
CA PHE A 170 9.85 -11.50 -6.95
C PHE A 170 9.33 -10.29 -6.16
N LEU A 171 8.41 -10.45 -5.20
CA LEU A 171 7.87 -9.34 -4.40
C LEU A 171 8.97 -8.72 -3.51
N TRP A 172 9.80 -9.56 -2.88
CA TRP A 172 10.96 -9.11 -2.12
C TRP A 172 11.96 -8.37 -3.01
N ILE A 173 12.24 -8.92 -4.20
CA ILE A 173 13.18 -8.32 -5.14
C ILE A 173 12.65 -6.96 -5.62
N ASN A 174 11.40 -6.91 -6.09
CA ASN A 174 10.77 -5.70 -6.62
C ASN A 174 10.79 -4.57 -5.60
N HIS A 175 10.35 -4.87 -4.37
CA HIS A 175 10.30 -3.86 -3.32
C HIS A 175 11.69 -3.50 -2.77
N SER A 176 12.66 -4.42 -2.80
CA SER A 176 14.05 -4.08 -2.48
C SER A 176 14.64 -3.11 -3.51
N ILE A 177 14.40 -3.31 -4.81
CA ILE A 177 14.84 -2.36 -5.84
C ILE A 177 14.27 -0.97 -5.55
N HIS A 178 12.98 -0.91 -5.22
CA HIS A 178 12.32 0.34 -4.84
C HIS A 178 13.05 1.04 -3.67
N HIS A 179 13.40 0.32 -2.60
CA HIS A 179 14.09 0.94 -1.46
C HIS A 179 15.57 1.31 -1.70
N TYR A 180 16.28 0.57 -2.56
CA TYR A 180 17.75 0.63 -2.62
C TYR A 180 18.32 1.14 -3.96
N LYS A 181 17.52 1.25 -5.03
CA LYS A 181 17.90 1.82 -6.34
C LYS A 181 17.02 3.03 -6.69
N ASP A 182 17.17 4.10 -5.93
CA ASP A 182 16.63 5.45 -6.18
C ASP A 182 15.14 5.71 -5.89
N GLY A 183 14.30 4.71 -5.63
CA GLY A 183 12.88 4.91 -5.25
C GLY A 183 11.95 5.39 -6.36
N ASP A 184 12.48 5.73 -7.53
CA ASP A 184 11.73 6.24 -8.68
C ASP A 184 11.28 5.13 -9.65
N GLY A 185 10.76 4.03 -9.09
CA GLY A 185 10.22 2.90 -9.86
C GLY A 185 9.84 1.72 -8.96
N ALA A 186 9.23 0.68 -9.53
CA ALA A 186 8.75 -0.50 -8.81
C ALA A 186 7.78 -0.14 -7.66
N TYR A 187 6.75 0.64 -7.97
CA TYR A 187 5.78 1.14 -6.99
C TYR A 187 4.76 0.06 -6.56
N GLY A 188 4.55 -0.99 -7.35
CA GLY A 188 3.70 -2.10 -6.96
C GLY A 188 4.34 -2.94 -5.86
N VAL A 189 3.71 -3.01 -4.69
CA VAL A 189 4.17 -3.81 -3.55
C VAL A 189 3.49 -5.17 -3.53
N SER A 190 2.17 -5.22 -3.75
CA SER A 190 1.39 -6.47 -3.80
C SER A 190 1.58 -7.22 -5.13
N SER A 191 1.86 -6.50 -6.21
CA SER A 191 2.10 -7.03 -7.55
C SER A 191 2.74 -5.97 -8.45
N PRO A 192 3.63 -6.34 -9.40
CA PRO A 192 4.19 -5.40 -10.37
C PRO A 192 3.22 -5.04 -11.50
N LEU A 193 2.00 -5.59 -11.54
CA LEU A 193 1.04 -5.43 -12.64
C LEU A 193 0.95 -3.98 -13.15
N TRP A 194 0.77 -3.02 -12.25
CA TRP A 194 0.64 -1.61 -12.63
C TRP A 194 1.96 -0.98 -13.03
N ASP A 195 3.11 -1.46 -12.52
CA ASP A 195 4.40 -1.05 -13.06
C ASP A 195 4.60 -1.51 -14.51
N TYR A 196 4.06 -2.69 -14.90
CA TYR A 196 4.04 -3.12 -16.31
C TYR A 196 3.17 -2.18 -17.15
N VAL A 197 1.94 -1.91 -16.69
CA VAL A 197 0.98 -1.08 -17.42
C VAL A 197 1.50 0.36 -17.61
N TYR A 198 2.12 0.95 -16.59
CA TYR A 198 2.59 2.34 -16.61
C TYR A 198 4.09 2.50 -16.92
N GLY A 199 4.81 1.41 -17.20
CA GLY A 199 6.21 1.44 -17.60
C GLY A 199 7.18 1.91 -16.50
N THR A 200 6.88 1.69 -15.23
CA THR A 200 7.71 2.16 -14.08
C THR A 200 8.61 1.08 -13.50
N ARG A 201 9.00 0.09 -14.29
CA ARG A 201 9.81 -1.03 -13.82
C ARG A 201 11.28 -0.65 -13.87
N THR A 202 11.98 -0.86 -12.77
CA THR A 202 13.43 -0.59 -12.68
C THR A 202 14.21 -1.83 -13.11
N PRO A 203 15.16 -1.70 -14.06
CA PRO A 203 16.01 -2.81 -14.47
C PRO A 203 16.79 -3.43 -13.31
N LEU A 204 16.83 -4.76 -13.29
CA LEU A 204 17.61 -5.53 -12.31
C LEU A 204 19.12 -5.27 -12.47
N SER A 205 19.58 -4.85 -13.66
CA SER A 205 20.99 -4.70 -14.03
C SER A 205 21.32 -3.31 -14.57
N HIS A 206 22.54 -2.84 -14.32
CA HIS A 206 23.11 -1.62 -14.93
C HIS A 206 23.21 -1.71 -16.46
N LYS A 207 23.24 -2.94 -17.03
CA LYS A 207 23.41 -3.20 -18.47
C LYS A 207 22.21 -2.87 -19.36
N GLU A 208 21.02 -2.69 -18.80
CA GLU A 208 19.82 -2.39 -19.61
C GLU A 208 19.65 -0.90 -19.91
N LYS A 209 20.37 -0.02 -19.20
CA LYS A 209 20.33 1.43 -19.46
C LYS A 209 21.03 1.83 -20.77
N ASP A 210 21.96 1.01 -21.25
CA ASP A 210 22.75 1.22 -22.48
C ASP A 210 22.10 0.65 -23.75
N ARG A 211 20.83 0.21 -23.70
CA ARG A 211 20.09 -0.30 -24.87
C ARG A 211 19.06 0.69 -25.42
N THR A 212 19.26 1.98 -25.20
CA THR A 212 18.56 2.98 -26.03
C THR A 212 19.22 2.96 -27.41
N PRO A 213 18.48 2.68 -28.50
CA PRO A 213 19.01 2.90 -29.83
C PRO A 213 19.17 4.42 -29.99
N VAL A 214 20.40 4.86 -30.21
CA VAL A 214 20.63 6.18 -30.82
C VAL A 214 20.00 6.10 -32.20
N SER A 215 18.90 6.83 -32.40
CA SER A 215 18.32 7.03 -33.71
C SER A 215 19.31 7.85 -34.54
N SER A 216 19.78 7.25 -35.63
CA SER A 216 20.41 7.93 -36.76
C SER A 216 19.36 8.55 -37.67
#